data_AF-A0AAD1RSA2-F1
#
_entry.id   AF-A0AAD1RSA2-F1
#
_cell.length_a   1.000
_cell.length_b   1.000
_cell.length_c   1.000
_cell.angle_alpha   90.00
_cell.angle_beta   90.00
_cell.angle_gamma   90.00
#
_symmetry.space_group_name_H-M   'P 1'
#
loop_
_entity.id
_entity.type
_entity.pdbx_description
1 polymer ?
#
loop_
_entity_poly.entity_id
_entity_poly.type
_entity_poly.pdbx_seq_one_letter_code
_entity_poly.pdbx_strand_id
1 'polypeptide(L)'
;MRMESPLYRPTRTVWRLNELLLSDEPTQAQLLEQLNNYFTENDTEEISALTLWEAHKSVLRGLLIRISAQKKKEAQRQMTALAEQIATLETLHKRTRQEEHYRTLLTLRRQLSDLIARKHHRSIQRSKAFFYIHANKGGRLLARMLRNQQTSAQTGRKARRTSKAYPDYRAFKTALHNAVFPTAIPPMEHTATDPTNMGRKSQRIATGACKDTQDISTMLQRTAAPKMAATPDPDTSSTTSLSPS
;
A
#
# COMPACT_ATOMS: atom_id res chain seq x y z
N MET A 1 18.13 -8.37 -6.75
CA MET A 1 16.66 -8.18 -6.67
C MET A 1 16.29 -7.63 -5.30
N ARG A 2 15.57 -6.51 -5.24
CA ARG A 2 15.04 -5.94 -3.98
C ARG A 2 13.68 -6.60 -3.76
N MET A 3 13.56 -7.44 -2.74
CA MET A 3 12.29 -8.05 -2.34
C MET A 3 11.39 -6.95 -1.76
N GLU A 4 10.68 -6.23 -2.62
CA GLU A 4 9.62 -5.30 -2.21
C GLU A 4 8.30 -6.06 -2.12
N SER A 5 7.54 -5.81 -1.06
CA SER A 5 6.21 -6.40 -0.87
C SER A 5 5.23 -5.79 -1.88
N PRO A 6 4.53 -6.60 -2.69
CA PRO A 6 3.63 -6.09 -3.74
C PRO A 6 2.40 -5.33 -3.20
N LEU A 7 2.18 -5.33 -1.87
CA LEU A 7 0.99 -4.76 -1.24
C LEU A 7 1.22 -3.42 -0.52
N TYR A 8 2.44 -2.87 -0.56
CA TYR A 8 2.77 -1.67 0.20
C TYR A 8 3.60 -0.68 -0.61
N ARG A 9 2.93 0.31 -1.22
CA ARG A 9 3.57 1.50 -1.78
C ARG A 9 3.34 2.68 -0.83
N PRO A 10 4.32 3.09 -0.01
CA PRO A 10 4.14 4.25 0.85
C PRO A 10 4.02 5.52 -0.01
N THR A 11 3.01 6.33 0.25
CA THR A 11 2.75 7.60 -0.47
C THR A 11 3.79 8.68 -0.14
N ARG A 12 4.58 8.50 0.92
CA ARG A 12 5.71 9.36 1.30
C ARG A 12 6.85 8.53 1.90
N THR A 13 8.08 8.85 1.51
CA THR A 13 9.30 8.19 2.03
C THR A 13 9.60 8.69 3.45
N VAL A 14 8.95 8.08 4.45
CA VAL A 14 9.25 8.33 5.86
C VAL A 14 10.35 7.38 6.30
N TRP A 15 11.47 7.92 6.80
CA TRP A 15 12.51 7.10 7.41
C TRP A 15 11.95 6.35 8.63
N ARG A 16 12.34 5.09 8.77
CA ARG A 16 11.97 4.24 9.90
C ARG A 16 13.20 3.57 10.46
N LEU A 17 13.29 3.57 11.79
CA LEU A 17 14.33 2.88 12.54
C LEU A 17 14.34 1.38 12.22
N ASN A 18 15.52 0.77 12.25
CA ASN A 18 15.68 -0.67 12.24
C ASN A 18 15.70 -1.17 13.69
N GLU A 19 14.62 -1.82 14.12
CA GLU A 19 14.43 -2.32 15.48
C GLU A 19 15.54 -3.28 15.92
N LEU A 20 16.10 -4.06 14.98
CA LEU A 20 17.19 -4.99 15.23
C LEU A 20 18.47 -4.30 15.74
N LEU A 21 18.66 -3.02 15.43
CA LEU A 21 19.84 -2.28 15.91
C LEU A 21 19.80 -2.06 17.42
N LEU A 22 18.60 -2.01 18.01
CA LEU A 22 18.43 -1.80 19.45
C LEU A 22 18.67 -3.08 20.25
N SER A 23 18.63 -4.25 19.60
CA SER A 23 18.93 -5.53 20.25
C SER A 23 20.43 -5.77 20.41
N ASP A 24 21.28 -5.05 19.67
CA ASP A 24 22.73 -5.24 19.70
C ASP A 24 23.35 -4.48 20.89
N GLU A 25 23.83 -5.21 21.89
CA GLU A 25 24.55 -4.65 23.07
C GLU A 25 25.59 -3.56 22.75
N PRO A 26 26.54 -3.72 21.79
CA PRO A 26 27.53 -2.67 21.53
C PRO A 26 26.89 -1.39 20.99
N THR A 27 25.77 -1.51 20.27
CA THR A 27 25.03 -0.35 19.77
C THR A 27 24.28 0.34 20.89
N GLN A 28 23.75 -0.41 21.85
CA GLN A 28 23.13 0.16 23.06
C GLN A 28 24.15 0.94 23.89
N ALA A 29 25.33 0.37 24.14
CA ALA A 29 26.40 1.05 24.88
C ALA A 29 26.81 2.38 24.21
N GLN A 30 27.01 2.37 22.89
CA GLN A 30 27.32 3.58 22.13
C GLN A 30 26.20 4.62 22.20
N LEU A 31 24.94 4.20 22.17
CA LEU A 31 23.80 5.12 22.30
C LEU A 31 23.75 5.77 23.68
N LEU A 32 23.98 4.99 24.74
CA LEU A 32 24.00 5.48 26.12
C LEU A 32 25.15 6.46 26.37
N GLU A 33 26.33 6.17 25.85
CA GLU A 33 27.47 7.09 25.94
C GLU A 33 27.16 8.43 25.27
N GLN A 34 26.63 8.40 24.04
CA GLN A 34 26.29 9.61 23.30
C GLN A 34 25.13 10.38 23.93
N LEU A 35 24.19 9.67 24.55
CA LEU A 35 23.09 10.25 25.32
C LEU A 35 23.62 11.04 26.52
N ASN A 36 24.52 10.43 27.30
CA ASN A 36 25.11 11.07 28.47
C ASN A 36 25.91 12.30 28.05
N ASN A 37 26.77 12.18 27.04
CA ASN A 37 27.58 13.30 26.55
C ASN A 37 26.71 14.48 26.09
N TYR A 38 25.60 14.19 25.40
CA TYR A 38 24.66 15.23 24.97
C TYR A 38 24.08 16.02 26.15
N PHE A 39 23.58 15.33 27.18
CA PHE A 39 23.00 16.01 28.34
C PHE A 39 24.05 16.74 29.17
N THR A 40 25.26 16.18 29.34
CA THR A 40 26.33 16.87 30.07
C THR A 40 26.78 18.17 29.40
N GLU A 41 26.69 18.26 28.07
CA GLU A 41 27.15 19.43 27.31
C GLU A 41 26.05 20.48 27.08
N ASN A 42 24.79 20.06 27.02
CA ASN A 42 23.69 20.90 26.54
C ASN A 42 22.65 21.24 27.64
N ASP A 43 22.72 20.63 28.82
CA ASP A 43 21.83 20.95 29.95
C ASP A 43 22.30 22.21 30.67
N THR A 44 22.06 23.36 30.03
CA THR A 44 22.36 24.71 30.56
C THR A 44 21.06 25.42 30.93
N GLU A 45 21.07 26.21 31.99
CA GLU A 45 19.89 26.95 32.49
C GLU A 45 19.26 27.91 31.45
N GLU A 46 20.02 28.31 30.43
CA GLU A 46 19.56 29.19 29.34
C GLU A 46 18.66 28.48 28.32
N ILE A 47 18.75 27.15 28.20
CA ILE A 47 18.10 26.38 27.13
C ILE A 47 16.77 25.82 27.62
N SER A 48 15.69 26.08 26.87
CA SER A 48 14.39 25.50 27.20
C SER A 48 14.40 23.97 27.09
N ALA A 49 13.75 23.29 28.03
CA ALA A 49 13.64 21.83 28.03
C ALA A 49 13.02 21.26 26.73
N LEU A 50 12.14 22.03 26.06
CA LEU A 50 11.58 21.67 24.76
C LEU A 50 12.66 21.63 23.67
N THR A 51 13.46 22.68 23.57
CA THR A 51 14.57 22.77 22.61
C THR A 51 15.59 21.66 22.85
N LEU A 52 15.95 21.43 24.12
CA LEU A 52 16.85 20.36 24.52
C LEU A 52 16.33 19.00 24.05
N TRP A 53 15.05 18.69 24.29
CA TRP A 53 14.44 17.44 23.86
C TRP A 53 14.37 17.28 22.33
N GLU A 54 14.06 18.35 21.60
CA GLU A 54 14.00 18.33 20.14
C GLU A 54 15.36 18.12 19.49
N ALA A 55 16.37 18.85 19.96
CA ALA A 55 17.75 18.68 19.52
C ALA A 55 18.28 17.28 19.87
N HIS A 56 18.01 16.79 21.08
CA HIS A 56 18.35 15.44 21.51
C HIS A 56 17.82 14.37 20.55
N LYS A 57 16.53 14.42 20.21
CA LYS A 57 15.90 13.48 19.25
C LYS A 57 16.56 13.54 17.87
N SER A 58 16.97 14.73 17.42
CA SER A 58 17.67 14.91 16.15
C SER A 58 19.04 14.23 16.16
N VAL A 59 19.81 14.44 17.22
CA VAL A 59 21.13 13.81 17.44
C VAL A 59 21.02 12.28 17.45
N LEU A 60 20.10 11.73 18.26
CA LEU A 60 19.86 10.28 18.31
C LEU A 60 19.51 9.70 16.95
N ARG A 61 18.64 10.39 16.18
CA ARG A 61 18.27 9.93 14.85
C ARG A 61 19.48 9.93 13.91
N GLY A 62 20.30 10.98 13.93
CA GLY A 62 21.54 11.06 13.15
C GLY A 62 22.50 9.93 13.48
N LEU A 63 22.68 9.65 14.76
CA LEU A 63 23.53 8.56 15.25
C LEU A 63 23.03 7.18 14.79
N LEU A 64 21.73 6.90 14.93
CA LEU A 64 21.13 5.64 14.47
C LEU A 64 21.26 5.47 12.95
N ILE A 65 21.12 6.55 12.18
CA ILE A 65 21.34 6.52 10.72
C ILE A 65 22.81 6.20 10.41
N ARG A 66 23.75 6.84 11.09
CA ARG A 66 25.19 6.60 10.93
C ARG A 66 25.54 5.14 11.21
N ILE A 67 25.15 4.62 12.36
CA ILE A 67 25.41 3.22 12.76
C ILE A 67 24.78 2.25 11.76
N SER A 68 23.54 2.50 11.34
CA SER A 68 22.87 1.68 10.33
C SER A 68 23.61 1.68 9.00
N ALA A 69 24.16 2.82 8.57
CA ALA A 69 24.91 2.94 7.33
C ALA A 69 26.26 2.20 7.42
N GLN A 70 26.96 2.32 8.55
CA GLN A 70 28.21 1.62 8.82
C GLN A 70 28.01 0.10 8.78
N LYS A 71 27.06 -0.44 9.55
CA LYS A 71 26.75 -1.88 9.54
C LYS A 71 26.35 -2.39 8.16
N LYS A 72 25.58 -1.60 7.40
CA LYS A 72 25.22 -1.96 6.02
C LYS A 72 26.46 -2.06 5.12
N LYS A 73 27.40 -1.13 5.27
CA LYS A 73 28.67 -1.13 4.52
C LYS A 73 29.54 -2.31 4.90
N GLU A 74 29.65 -2.62 6.19
CA GLU A 74 30.40 -3.78 6.71
C GLU A 74 29.82 -5.10 6.23
N ALA A 75 28.51 -5.30 6.36
CA ALA A 75 27.84 -6.50 5.85
C ALA A 75 28.05 -6.67 4.34
N GLN A 76 27.99 -5.57 3.57
CA GLN A 76 28.24 -5.64 2.13
C GLN A 76 29.69 -6.04 1.81
N ARG A 77 30.68 -5.50 2.56
CA ARG A 77 32.10 -5.89 2.42
C ARG A 77 32.33 -7.37 2.77
N GLN A 78 31.69 -7.86 3.82
CA GLN A 78 31.76 -9.27 4.20
C GLN A 78 31.17 -10.17 3.11
N MET A 79 30.03 -9.79 2.54
CA MET A 79 29.40 -10.53 1.44
C MET A 79 30.30 -10.57 0.18
N THR A 80 30.92 -9.45 -0.19
CA THR A 80 31.81 -9.42 -1.37
C THR A 80 33.08 -10.23 -1.14
N ALA A 81 33.69 -10.12 0.05
CA ALA A 81 34.88 -10.90 0.40
C ALA A 81 34.59 -12.41 0.39
N LEU A 82 33.47 -12.86 0.96
CA LEU A 82 33.06 -14.27 0.91
C LEU A 82 32.78 -14.74 -0.52
N ALA A 83 32.15 -13.92 -1.35
CA ALA A 83 31.90 -14.27 -2.75
C ALA A 83 33.21 -14.43 -3.55
N GLU A 84 34.20 -13.55 -3.32
CA GLU A 84 35.53 -13.65 -3.92
C GLU A 84 36.26 -14.92 -3.45
N GLN A 85 36.23 -15.21 -2.15
CA GLN A 85 36.81 -16.44 -1.58
C GLN A 85 36.17 -17.72 -2.14
N ILE A 86 34.85 -17.71 -2.33
CA ILE A 86 34.14 -18.84 -2.96
C ILE A 86 34.61 -19.00 -4.41
N ALA A 87 34.71 -17.91 -5.17
CA ALA A 87 35.16 -17.95 -6.57
C ALA A 87 36.59 -18.49 -6.71
N THR A 88 37.51 -18.09 -5.83
CA THR A 88 38.90 -18.60 -5.85
C THR A 88 38.97 -20.07 -5.43
N LEU A 89 38.23 -20.49 -4.40
CA LEU A 89 38.19 -21.90 -4.00
C LEU A 89 37.52 -22.79 -5.05
N GLU A 90 36.53 -22.30 -5.77
CA GLU A 90 35.91 -23.02 -6.88
C GLU A 90 36.90 -23.31 -8.02
N THR A 91 37.75 -22.35 -8.38
CA THR A 91 38.77 -22.57 -9.42
C THR A 91 39.87 -23.51 -8.94
N LEU A 92 40.32 -23.37 -7.69
CA LEU A 92 41.31 -24.27 -7.07
C LEU A 92 40.79 -25.71 -6.96
N HIS A 93 39.53 -25.88 -6.54
CA HIS A 93 38.92 -27.21 -6.44
C HIS A 93 38.71 -27.83 -7.82
N LYS A 94 38.32 -27.07 -8.85
CA LYS A 94 38.22 -27.58 -10.22
C LYS A 94 39.56 -28.13 -10.74
N ARG A 95 40.67 -27.50 -10.38
CA ARG A 95 42.02 -27.94 -10.77
C ARG A 95 42.52 -29.14 -9.96
N THR A 96 42.33 -29.11 -8.65
CA THR A 96 43.00 -30.05 -7.73
C THR A 96 42.10 -31.21 -7.28
N ARG A 97 40.77 -31.06 -7.39
CA ARG A 97 39.71 -31.99 -6.93
C ARG A 97 39.90 -32.52 -5.49
N GLN A 98 40.45 -31.71 -4.60
CA GLN A 98 40.62 -32.08 -3.19
C GLN A 98 39.33 -31.92 -2.40
N GLU A 99 39.03 -32.91 -1.55
CA GLU A 99 37.84 -32.95 -0.68
C GLU A 99 37.87 -31.83 0.38
N GLU A 100 39.04 -31.45 0.89
CA GLU A 100 39.17 -30.37 1.88
C GLU A 100 38.65 -29.03 1.34
N HIS A 101 38.99 -28.69 0.10
CA HIS A 101 38.49 -27.48 -0.57
C HIS A 101 36.97 -27.51 -0.77
N TYR A 102 36.38 -28.69 -0.98
CA TYR A 102 34.94 -28.82 -1.12
C TYR A 102 34.23 -28.57 0.22
N ARG A 103 34.77 -29.11 1.32
CA ARG A 103 34.22 -28.89 2.67
C ARG A 103 34.27 -27.41 3.06
N THR A 104 35.39 -26.74 2.84
CA THR A 104 35.51 -25.29 3.14
C THR A 104 34.55 -24.47 2.28
N LEU A 105 34.40 -24.79 1.00
CA LEU A 105 33.46 -24.13 0.09
C LEU A 105 32.00 -24.28 0.55
N LEU A 106 31.59 -25.45 1.05
CA LEU A 106 30.26 -25.64 1.64
C LEU A 106 30.04 -24.75 2.87
N THR A 107 31.06 -24.63 3.73
CA THR A 107 30.97 -23.76 4.91
C THR A 107 30.84 -22.28 4.54
N LEU A 108 31.62 -21.80 3.56
CA LEU A 108 31.56 -20.42 3.08
C LEU A 108 30.22 -20.11 2.39
N ARG A 109 29.70 -21.04 1.58
CA ARG A 109 28.38 -20.89 0.97
C ARG A 109 27.28 -20.78 2.02
N ARG A 110 27.34 -21.59 3.08
CA ARG A 110 26.40 -21.50 4.22
C ARG A 110 26.49 -20.14 4.90
N GLN A 111 27.70 -19.67 5.21
CA GLN A 111 27.91 -18.34 5.80
C GLN A 111 27.34 -17.22 4.92
N LEU A 112 27.55 -17.30 3.60
CA LEU A 112 26.98 -16.34 2.66
C LEU A 112 25.44 -16.38 2.65
N SER A 113 24.85 -17.58 2.64
CA SER A 113 23.40 -17.77 2.75
C SER A 113 22.84 -17.17 4.04
N ASP A 114 23.53 -17.35 5.17
CA ASP A 114 23.14 -16.78 6.46
C ASP A 114 23.16 -15.25 6.44
N LEU A 115 24.19 -14.62 5.84
CA LEU A 115 24.25 -13.17 5.68
C LEU A 115 23.12 -12.63 4.79
N ILE A 116 22.81 -13.34 3.71
CA ILE A 116 21.67 -12.99 2.84
C ILE A 116 20.35 -13.09 3.61
N ALA A 117 20.16 -14.17 4.39
CA ALA A 117 18.97 -14.34 5.22
C ALA A 117 18.83 -13.20 6.25
N ARG A 118 19.93 -12.85 6.95
CA ARG A 118 19.97 -11.71 7.90
C ARG A 118 19.61 -10.39 7.24
N LYS A 119 20.12 -10.13 6.02
CA LYS A 119 19.79 -8.92 5.24
C LYS A 119 18.29 -8.81 4.92
N HIS A 120 17.63 -9.94 4.64
CA HIS A 120 16.20 -9.97 4.32
C HIS A 120 15.28 -10.07 5.55
N HIS A 121 15.82 -10.44 6.72
CA HIS A 121 15.06 -10.64 7.96
C HIS A 121 14.10 -9.49 8.28
N ARG A 122 14.58 -8.24 8.21
CA ARG A 122 13.76 -7.04 8.46
C ARG A 122 12.58 -6.91 7.48
N SER A 123 12.81 -7.19 6.19
CA SER A 123 11.74 -7.10 5.18
C SER A 123 10.64 -8.14 5.44
N ILE A 124 11.05 -9.34 5.85
CA ILE A 124 10.14 -10.43 6.23
C ILE A 124 9.35 -10.06 7.48
N GLN A 125 10.02 -9.63 8.56
CA GLN A 125 9.40 -9.15 9.80
C GLN A 125 8.35 -8.07 9.52
N ARG A 126 8.72 -7.09 8.69
CA ARG A 126 7.82 -5.99 8.28
C ARG A 126 6.60 -6.50 7.52
N SER A 127 6.79 -7.43 6.59
CA SER A 127 5.70 -8.00 5.81
C SER A 127 4.72 -8.78 6.69
N LYS A 128 5.25 -9.53 7.68
CA LYS A 128 4.45 -10.21 8.70
C LYS A 128 3.65 -9.21 9.54
N ALA A 129 4.29 -8.19 10.10
CA ALA A 129 3.63 -7.16 10.89
C ALA A 129 2.55 -6.43 10.09
N PHE A 130 2.83 -6.10 8.83
CA PHE A 130 1.85 -5.51 7.92
C PHE A 130 0.65 -6.43 7.73
N PHE A 131 0.89 -7.71 7.44
CA PHE A 131 -0.17 -8.71 7.31
C PHE A 131 -1.02 -8.79 8.58
N TYR A 132 -0.43 -8.86 9.78
CA TYR A 132 -1.18 -8.90 11.04
C TYR A 132 -2.10 -7.68 11.24
N ILE A 133 -1.59 -6.47 10.96
CA ILE A 133 -2.39 -5.24 11.06
C ILE A 133 -3.56 -5.24 10.05
N HIS A 134 -3.37 -5.87 8.89
CA HIS A 134 -4.29 -5.80 7.76
C HIS A 134 -5.19 -7.05 7.61
N ALA A 135 -4.88 -8.15 8.29
CA ALA A 135 -5.56 -9.44 8.15
C ALA A 135 -7.06 -9.32 8.45
N ASN A 136 -7.41 -8.56 9.49
CA ASN A 136 -8.82 -8.39 9.90
C ASN A 136 -9.56 -7.28 9.15
N LYS A 137 -8.95 -6.64 8.13
CA LYS A 137 -9.65 -5.58 7.36
C LYS A 137 -10.80 -6.16 6.53
N GLY A 138 -10.63 -7.35 5.97
CA GLY A 138 -11.71 -8.10 5.32
C GLY A 138 -12.83 -8.43 6.30
N GLY A 139 -12.49 -8.97 7.47
CA GLY A 139 -13.46 -9.27 8.54
C GLY A 139 -14.23 -8.04 9.02
N ARG A 140 -13.58 -6.89 9.20
CA ARG A 140 -14.25 -5.63 9.58
C ARG A 140 -15.22 -5.14 8.50
N LEU A 141 -14.82 -5.21 7.22
CA LEU A 141 -15.69 -4.84 6.11
C LEU A 141 -16.90 -5.78 6.02
N LEU A 142 -16.67 -7.09 6.09
CA LEU A 142 -17.72 -8.12 6.07
C LEU A 142 -18.67 -7.97 7.25
N ALA A 143 -18.16 -7.75 8.47
CA ALA A 143 -18.98 -7.50 9.64
C ALA A 143 -19.84 -6.24 9.48
N ARG A 144 -19.31 -5.18 8.86
CA ARG A 144 -20.06 -3.97 8.53
C ARG A 144 -21.15 -4.25 7.48
N MET A 145 -20.83 -5.02 6.44
CA MET A 145 -21.81 -5.45 5.43
C MET A 145 -22.93 -6.28 6.05
N LEU A 146 -22.60 -7.27 6.89
CA LEU A 146 -23.57 -8.09 7.62
C LEU A 146 -24.45 -7.25 8.53
N ARG A 147 -23.87 -6.31 9.29
CA ARG A 147 -24.64 -5.39 10.14
C ARG A 147 -25.60 -4.55 9.32
N ASN A 148 -25.16 -4.00 8.18
CA ASN A 148 -26.00 -3.21 7.29
C ASN A 148 -27.19 -4.02 6.75
N GLN A 149 -26.95 -5.29 6.37
CA GLN A 149 -28.01 -6.21 5.92
C GLN A 149 -29.01 -6.53 7.03
N GLN A 150 -28.54 -6.76 8.26
CA GLN A 150 -29.42 -7.01 9.40
C GLN A 150 -30.26 -5.77 9.74
N THR A 151 -29.65 -4.59 9.73
CA THR A 151 -30.38 -3.33 9.98
C THR A 151 -31.41 -3.04 8.90
N SER A 152 -31.11 -3.26 7.62
CA SER A 152 -32.06 -3.05 6.52
C SER A 152 -33.20 -4.06 6.54
N ALA A 153 -32.92 -5.32 6.89
CA ALA A 153 -33.95 -6.33 7.10
C ALA A 153 -34.85 -6.00 8.31
N GLN A 154 -34.28 -5.47 9.40
CA GLN A 154 -35.04 -5.08 10.58
C GLN A 154 -35.91 -3.83 10.33
N THR A 155 -35.40 -2.81 9.63
CA THR A 155 -36.18 -1.63 9.24
C THR A 155 -37.31 -2.01 8.28
N GLY A 156 -37.05 -2.88 7.29
CA GLY A 156 -38.08 -3.41 6.40
C GLY A 156 -39.17 -4.20 7.13
N ARG A 157 -38.79 -5.05 8.11
CA ARG A 157 -39.74 -5.79 8.96
C ARG A 157 -40.58 -4.87 9.86
N LYS A 158 -39.98 -3.84 10.46
CA LYS A 158 -40.71 -2.84 11.27
C LYS A 158 -41.67 -2.02 10.39
N ALA A 159 -41.22 -1.55 9.23
CA ALA A 159 -42.04 -0.80 8.28
C ALA A 159 -43.25 -1.62 7.77
N ARG A 160 -43.08 -2.92 7.52
CA ARG A 160 -44.18 -3.82 7.10
C ARG A 160 -45.17 -4.12 8.23
N ARG A 161 -44.73 -4.08 9.50
CA ARG A 161 -45.65 -4.16 10.67
C ARG A 161 -46.41 -2.86 10.86
N THR A 162 -45.76 -1.71 10.76
CA THR A 162 -46.43 -0.40 10.91
C THR A 162 -47.39 -0.09 9.77
N SER A 163 -47.07 -0.48 8.53
CA SER A 163 -47.97 -0.28 7.38
C SER A 163 -49.24 -1.12 7.46
N LYS A 164 -49.21 -2.24 8.19
CA LYS A 164 -50.38 -3.11 8.43
C LYS A 164 -51.21 -2.66 9.63
N ALA A 165 -50.61 -1.90 10.56
CA ALA A 165 -51.28 -1.37 11.75
C ALA A 165 -51.95 -0.01 11.52
N TYR A 166 -51.44 0.81 10.58
CA TYR A 166 -52.06 2.07 10.17
C TYR A 166 -51.83 2.29 8.67
N PRO A 167 -52.83 2.00 7.80
CA PRO A 167 -52.71 2.20 6.35
C PRO A 167 -52.57 3.68 5.99
N ASP A 168 -53.04 4.56 6.87
CA ASP A 168 -53.41 5.93 6.51
C ASP A 168 -52.64 7.00 7.29
N TYR A 169 -51.57 6.64 8.02
CA TYR A 169 -50.76 7.62 8.76
C TYR A 169 -50.14 8.68 7.83
N ARG A 170 -49.79 8.29 6.60
CA ARG A 170 -49.26 9.24 5.61
C ARG A 170 -50.34 10.21 5.15
N ALA A 171 -51.57 9.75 4.90
CA ALA A 171 -52.69 10.61 4.56
C ALA A 171 -53.08 11.50 5.75
N PHE A 172 -53.18 10.95 6.97
CA PHE A 172 -53.43 11.70 8.20
C PHE A 172 -52.38 12.79 8.44
N LYS A 173 -51.08 12.46 8.30
CA LYS A 173 -50.00 13.45 8.44
C LYS A 173 -50.08 14.55 7.38
N THR A 174 -50.45 14.20 6.16
CA THR A 174 -50.62 15.16 5.06
C THR A 174 -51.86 16.03 5.26
N ALA A 175 -52.96 15.44 5.73
CA ALA A 175 -54.18 16.14 6.11
C ALA A 175 -53.96 17.11 7.27
N LEU A 176 -53.22 16.71 8.32
CA LEU A 176 -52.82 17.58 9.42
C LEU A 176 -51.94 18.74 8.93
N HIS A 177 -50.96 18.46 8.07
CA HIS A 177 -50.10 19.50 7.52
C HIS A 177 -50.90 20.53 6.70
N ASN A 178 -51.85 20.07 5.89
CA ASN A 178 -52.71 20.95 5.09
C ASN A 178 -53.75 21.68 5.94
N ALA A 179 -54.21 21.10 7.06
CA ALA A 179 -55.10 21.75 8.01
C ALA A 179 -54.41 22.85 8.82
N VAL A 180 -53.13 22.66 9.16
CA VAL A 180 -52.33 23.65 9.90
C VAL A 180 -51.80 24.75 8.95
N PHE A 181 -51.54 24.41 7.69
CA PHE A 181 -51.06 25.36 6.67
C PHE A 181 -51.91 25.26 5.39
N PRO A 182 -53.13 25.82 5.36
CA PRO A 182 -53.95 25.81 4.16
C PRO A 182 -53.37 26.81 3.15
N THR A 183 -52.74 26.32 2.09
CA THR A 183 -52.39 27.14 0.92
C THR A 183 -53.66 27.47 0.14
N ALA A 184 -54.43 28.45 0.64
CA ALA A 184 -55.45 29.13 -0.14
C ALA A 184 -54.80 30.32 -0.86
N ILE A 185 -54.48 30.14 -2.13
CA ILE A 185 -54.36 31.26 -3.08
C ILE A 185 -55.52 31.05 -4.06
N PRO A 186 -56.55 31.91 -4.09
CA PRO A 186 -57.58 31.81 -5.12
C PRO A 186 -56.96 32.14 -6.48
N PRO A 187 -57.37 31.46 -7.58
CA PRO A 187 -56.89 31.79 -8.91
C PRO A 187 -57.46 33.14 -9.33
N MET A 188 -56.61 34.16 -9.43
CA MET A 188 -56.95 35.41 -10.11
C MET A 188 -56.88 35.17 -11.62
N GLU A 189 -58.02 35.21 -12.28
CA GLU A 189 -58.10 35.38 -13.73
C GLU A 189 -57.52 36.76 -14.09
N HIS A 190 -56.41 36.77 -14.82
CA HIS A 190 -56.02 37.93 -15.60
C HIS A 190 -55.80 37.51 -17.05
N THR A 191 -56.62 38.16 -17.87
CA THR A 191 -56.71 38.13 -19.32
C THR A 191 -55.37 38.42 -20.00
N ALA A 192 -55.18 37.75 -21.14
CA ALA A 192 -54.04 37.89 -22.04
C ALA A 192 -53.76 39.34 -22.47
N THR A 193 -52.49 39.75 -22.42
CA THR A 193 -51.86 40.63 -23.41
C THR A 193 -50.40 40.23 -23.62
N ASP A 194 -50.04 40.25 -24.90
CA ASP A 194 -48.86 39.69 -25.56
C ASP A 194 -47.67 40.69 -25.58
N PRO A 195 -46.49 40.38 -26.18
CA PRO A 195 -45.21 40.52 -25.50
C PRO A 195 -44.30 41.60 -26.09
N THR A 196 -43.48 42.27 -25.27
CA THR A 196 -42.27 42.94 -25.78
C THR A 196 -41.18 43.02 -24.71
N ASN A 197 -40.10 42.28 -24.96
CA ASN A 197 -38.70 42.65 -24.74
C ASN A 197 -38.31 43.26 -23.38
N MET A 198 -37.56 42.50 -22.58
CA MET A 198 -36.16 42.81 -22.26
C MET A 198 -35.59 41.72 -21.35
N GLY A 199 -34.44 41.17 -21.76
CA GLY A 199 -33.85 40.00 -21.13
C GLY A 199 -33.32 40.22 -19.72
N ARG A 200 -33.30 39.12 -18.95
CA ARG A 200 -32.08 38.57 -18.34
C ARG A 200 -32.39 37.25 -17.62
N LYS A 201 -31.75 36.21 -18.14
CA LYS A 201 -31.19 35.06 -17.41
C LYS A 201 -32.16 34.10 -16.71
N SER A 202 -32.58 33.09 -17.46
CA SER A 202 -32.75 31.74 -16.91
C SER A 202 -32.27 30.72 -17.94
N GLN A 203 -31.11 30.09 -17.70
CA GLN A 203 -30.79 28.80 -18.31
C GLN A 203 -29.96 27.94 -17.34
N ARG A 204 -30.62 26.86 -16.91
CA ARG A 204 -30.15 25.48 -16.71
C ARG A 204 -28.85 25.21 -15.95
N ILE A 205 -29.10 24.49 -14.85
CA ILE A 205 -28.32 23.42 -14.26
C ILE A 205 -27.67 22.53 -15.36
N ALA A 206 -26.34 22.47 -15.36
CA ALA A 206 -25.57 21.39 -15.96
C ALA A 206 -24.48 20.98 -14.97
N THR A 207 -24.61 19.75 -14.48
CA THR A 207 -23.64 19.02 -13.67
C THR A 207 -22.30 18.92 -14.40
N GLY A 208 -21.24 19.43 -13.79
CA GLY A 208 -19.86 19.18 -14.23
C GLY A 208 -19.46 17.74 -13.94
N ALA A 209 -19.58 16.88 -14.95
CA ALA A 209 -18.91 15.58 -14.99
C ALA A 209 -17.51 15.77 -15.59
N CYS A 210 -16.48 15.30 -14.88
CA CYS A 210 -15.10 15.27 -15.33
C CYS A 210 -14.96 14.51 -16.67
N LYS A 211 -14.14 15.06 -17.56
CA LYS A 211 -14.00 14.65 -18.98
C LYS A 211 -12.93 13.58 -19.22
N ASP A 212 -12.50 12.82 -18.22
CA ASP A 212 -11.29 11.97 -18.33
C ASP A 212 -11.59 10.46 -18.37
N THR A 213 -12.82 10.06 -18.69
CA THR A 213 -13.22 8.63 -18.70
C THR A 213 -13.41 8.03 -20.09
N GLN A 214 -13.18 8.78 -21.17
CA GLN A 214 -13.31 8.24 -22.54
C GLN A 214 -12.01 7.73 -23.15
N ASP A 215 -10.84 8.05 -22.60
CA ASP A 215 -9.55 7.60 -23.16
C ASP A 215 -9.11 6.19 -22.73
N ILE A 216 -9.77 5.59 -21.74
CA ILE A 216 -9.38 4.27 -21.23
C ILE A 216 -10.09 3.14 -22.01
N SER A 217 -11.28 3.38 -22.56
CA SER A 217 -12.03 2.36 -23.31
C SER A 217 -11.54 2.18 -24.75
N THR A 218 -10.91 3.21 -25.34
CA THR A 218 -10.39 3.18 -26.72
C THR A 218 -9.00 2.53 -26.83
N MET A 219 -8.23 2.47 -25.74
CA MET A 219 -6.95 1.74 -25.72
C MET A 219 -7.09 0.21 -25.58
N LEU A 220 -8.18 -0.28 -25.00
CA LEU A 220 -8.38 -1.71 -24.74
C LEU A 220 -9.00 -2.49 -25.92
N GLN A 221 -9.38 -1.83 -27.02
CA GLN A 221 -9.94 -2.48 -28.22
C GLN A 221 -8.93 -2.64 -29.36
N ARG A 222 -7.68 -2.18 -29.19
CA ARG A 222 -6.64 -2.25 -30.24
C ARG A 222 -5.76 -3.51 -30.19
N THR A 223 -6.10 -4.49 -29.34
CA THR A 223 -5.28 -5.70 -29.11
C THR A 223 -6.07 -7.01 -29.13
N ALA A 224 -6.96 -7.20 -30.11
CA ALA A 224 -7.52 -8.51 -30.53
C ALA A 224 -8.32 -8.25 -31.83
N ALA A 225 -8.21 -8.94 -32.97
CA ALA A 225 -7.64 -10.23 -33.37
C ALA A 225 -7.33 -10.20 -34.92
N PRO A 226 -7.48 -11.28 -35.75
CA PRO A 226 -6.38 -11.99 -36.43
C PRO A 226 -6.39 -12.00 -37.99
N LYS A 227 -5.38 -12.69 -38.57
CA LYS A 227 -5.31 -13.42 -39.89
C LYS A 227 -4.81 -12.75 -41.20
N MET A 228 -3.66 -13.27 -41.68
CA MET A 228 -3.39 -13.98 -42.98
C MET A 228 -2.86 -13.27 -44.25
N ALA A 229 -1.97 -14.02 -44.93
CA ALA A 229 -1.48 -14.04 -46.33
C ALA A 229 -0.20 -13.21 -46.68
N ALA A 230 0.85 -13.68 -47.38
CA ALA A 230 1.24 -15.00 -47.94
C ALA A 230 2.72 -14.99 -48.49
N THR A 231 3.45 -16.11 -48.31
CA THR A 231 4.49 -16.83 -49.17
C THR A 231 5.71 -16.12 -49.83
N PRO A 232 6.82 -16.82 -50.26
CA PRO A 232 7.03 -18.29 -50.48
C PRO A 232 8.37 -18.94 -49.97
N ASP A 233 8.40 -20.29 -50.07
CA ASP A 233 9.45 -21.34 -49.88
C ASP A 233 10.64 -21.28 -50.90
N PRO A 234 11.76 -22.09 -50.86
CA PRO A 234 11.85 -23.52 -50.45
C PRO A 234 13.16 -24.12 -49.86
N ASP A 235 13.08 -25.44 -49.58
CA ASP A 235 14.09 -26.50 -49.34
C ASP A 235 14.77 -26.55 -47.94
N THR A 236 14.78 -27.66 -47.18
CA THR A 236 15.30 -29.01 -47.53
C THR A 236 14.88 -30.04 -46.44
N SER A 237 14.44 -31.26 -46.86
CA SER A 237 14.58 -32.63 -46.27
C SER A 237 15.08 -32.82 -44.80
N SER A 238 14.69 -33.80 -43.97
CA SER A 238 13.86 -35.02 -44.04
C SER A 238 13.96 -35.77 -42.67
N THR A 239 13.06 -36.75 -42.42
CA THR A 239 13.33 -38.05 -41.72
C THR A 239 13.06 -38.21 -40.19
N THR A 240 12.00 -39.00 -39.89
CA THR A 240 11.89 -40.12 -38.88
C THR A 240 11.83 -39.77 -37.38
N SER A 241 10.69 -39.85 -36.68
CA SER A 241 9.83 -40.98 -36.23
C SER A 241 10.16 -41.57 -34.83
N LEU A 242 9.11 -41.52 -33.99
CA LEU A 242 8.68 -42.49 -32.97
C LEU A 242 9.49 -42.75 -31.69
N SER A 243 8.80 -42.50 -30.57
CA SER A 243 8.85 -43.25 -29.30
C SER A 243 7.36 -43.48 -28.90
N PRO A 244 6.97 -44.33 -27.92
CA PRO A 244 7.78 -45.07 -26.95
C PRO A 244 7.32 -46.54 -26.69
N SER A 245 8.05 -47.25 -25.84
CA SER A 245 7.55 -48.27 -24.89
C SER A 245 8.36 -48.14 -23.61
#